data_AF-A0A6A5EXV0-F1
#
_entry.id   AF-A0A6A5EXV0-F1
#
_cell.length_a   1.000
_cell.length_b   1.000
_cell.length_c   1.000
_cell.angle_alpha   90.00
_cell.angle_beta   90.00
_cell.angle_gamma   90.00
#
_symmetry.space_group_name_H-M   'P 1'
#
loop_
_entity.id
_entity.type
_entity.pdbx_description
1 polymer ?
#
loop_
_entity_poly.entity_id
_entity_poly.type
_entity_poly.pdbx_seq_one_letter_code
_entity_poly.pdbx_strand_id
1 'polypeptide(L)'
;MTVGGQLFFHLHHRTTMAAAALSRSRAAAGGLYFLLTLLGLVCITSSLIDNKKMENMMESLKKAQQNLEKLKAEKDTPSELMSEYMNFMEPMTALFKRFSKDLPDDFPPVDGFMENIKGFMENIKTYVDRENVEMDEKIAKLEKDLGNAEKIIKALKGYQAEL
;
A
#
# COMPACT_ATOMS: atom_id res chain seq x y z
N MET A 1 19.29 89.02 47.61
CA MET A 1 18.73 88.22 46.50
C MET A 1 19.73 87.11 46.18
N THR A 2 19.50 85.79 46.20
CA THR A 2 18.37 84.91 46.50
C THR A 2 18.98 83.47 46.54
N VAL A 3 18.74 82.70 47.61
CA VAL A 3 18.49 81.23 47.72
C VAL A 3 19.27 80.24 46.81
N GLY A 4 20.09 79.30 47.35
CA GLY A 4 19.73 77.87 47.63
C GLY A 4 20.34 76.93 46.56
N GLY A 5 20.66 75.63 46.71
CA GLY A 5 20.59 74.56 47.71
C GLY A 5 21.20 73.28 47.07
N GLN A 6 22.07 72.54 47.78
CA GLN A 6 21.90 71.14 48.22
C GLN A 6 21.98 69.97 47.21
N LEU A 7 22.85 69.01 47.58
CA LEU A 7 22.89 67.56 47.30
C LEU A 7 23.03 67.07 45.85
N PHE A 8 24.05 66.23 45.59
CA PHE A 8 23.84 64.83 45.18
C PHE A 8 25.19 64.06 45.16
N PHE A 9 25.55 63.46 46.30
CA PHE A 9 26.45 62.29 46.37
C PHE A 9 25.55 61.05 46.38
N HIS A 10 25.74 60.13 45.41
CA HIS A 10 25.28 58.73 45.33
C HIS A 10 24.60 58.40 43.99
N LEU A 11 25.36 58.06 42.94
CA LEU A 11 24.81 57.24 41.84
C LEU A 11 25.89 56.73 40.87
N HIS A 12 26.87 55.94 41.36
CA HIS A 12 27.84 55.33 40.43
C HIS A 12 28.21 53.86 40.67
N HIS A 13 27.42 53.12 41.47
CA HIS A 13 27.77 51.73 41.81
C HIS A 13 26.67 50.66 41.59
N ARG A 14 25.56 50.97 40.88
CA ARG A 14 24.43 50.03 40.69
C ARG A 14 24.22 49.49 39.28
N THR A 15 24.99 49.92 38.29
CA THR A 15 24.73 49.57 36.87
C THR A 15 25.52 48.37 36.34
N THR A 16 26.49 47.84 37.08
CA THR A 16 27.35 46.73 36.58
C THR A 16 26.88 45.31 36.97
N MET A 17 25.93 45.14 37.90
CA MET A 17 25.43 43.80 38.26
C MET A 17 24.24 43.31 37.41
N ALA A 18 23.53 44.18 36.69
CA ALA A 18 22.38 43.78 35.88
C ALA A 18 22.76 43.12 34.54
N ALA A 19 23.92 43.44 33.98
CA ALA A 19 24.36 42.92 32.68
C ALA A 19 24.88 41.47 32.75
N ALA A 20 25.42 41.04 33.88
CA ALA A 20 25.95 39.68 34.05
C ALA A 20 24.84 38.62 34.27
N ALA A 21 23.67 39.03 34.77
CA ALA A 21 22.53 38.12 34.97
C ALA A 21 21.78 37.81 33.66
N LEU A 22 21.77 38.74 32.69
CA LEU A 22 21.10 38.53 31.40
C LEU A 22 21.90 37.66 30.42
N SER A 23 23.22 37.53 30.59
CA SER A 23 24.05 36.73 29.69
C SER A 23 23.99 35.21 29.97
N ARG A 24 23.53 34.78 31.16
CA ARG A 24 23.37 33.35 31.49
C ARG A 24 22.04 32.76 31.01
N SER A 25 21.04 33.59 30.71
CA SER A 25 19.71 33.14 30.26
C SER A 25 19.67 32.74 28.78
N ARG A 26 20.51 33.34 27.92
CA ARG A 26 20.47 33.12 26.47
C ARG A 26 20.94 31.73 26.02
N ALA A 27 21.83 31.08 26.76
CA ALA A 27 22.29 29.72 26.45
C ALA A 27 21.24 28.65 26.80
N ALA A 28 20.41 28.89 27.82
CA ALA A 28 19.33 27.99 28.22
C ALA A 28 18.07 28.13 27.32
N ALA A 29 17.82 29.34 26.81
CA ALA A 29 16.67 29.62 25.95
C ALA A 29 16.71 28.87 24.61
N GLY A 30 17.90 28.69 24.01
CA GLY A 30 18.05 27.93 22.76
C GLY A 30 17.77 26.43 22.92
N GLY A 31 18.21 25.83 24.03
CA GLY A 31 17.93 24.44 24.35
C GLY A 31 16.45 24.19 24.67
N LEU A 32 15.81 25.12 25.39
CA LEU A 32 14.39 25.02 25.72
C LEU A 32 13.50 25.15 24.47
N TYR A 33 13.85 26.03 23.53
CA TYR A 33 13.13 26.17 22.26
C TYR A 33 13.28 24.91 21.39
N PHE A 34 14.46 24.30 21.39
CA PHE A 34 14.71 23.03 20.69
C PHE A 34 13.90 21.88 21.28
N LEU A 35 13.84 21.77 22.62
CA LEU A 35 13.01 20.78 23.32
C LEU A 35 11.51 21.00 23.05
N LEU A 36 11.03 22.24 23.06
CA LEU A 36 9.63 22.56 22.73
C LEU A 36 9.29 22.27 21.27
N THR A 37 10.23 22.49 20.34
CA THR A 37 10.04 22.18 18.92
C THR A 37 10.01 20.68 18.69
N LEU A 38 10.89 19.91 19.36
CA LEU A 38 10.87 18.44 19.34
C LEU A 38 9.60 17.89 19.99
N LEU A 39 9.19 18.43 21.14
CA LEU A 39 7.95 18.04 21.82
C LEU A 39 6.73 18.35 20.95
N GLY A 40 6.70 19.51 20.29
CA GLY A 40 5.65 19.87 19.33
C GLY A 40 5.63 18.95 18.12
N LEU A 41 6.81 18.60 17.58
CA LEU A 41 6.93 17.66 16.45
C LEU A 41 6.45 16.26 16.85
N VAL A 42 6.86 15.78 18.03
CA VAL A 42 6.42 14.50 18.63
C VAL A 42 4.91 14.52 18.84
N CYS A 43 4.35 15.55 19.49
CA CYS A 43 2.92 15.69 19.69
C CYS A 43 2.12 15.74 18.38
N ILE A 44 2.64 16.39 17.34
CA ILE A 44 2.02 16.40 16.00
C ILE A 44 2.06 15.00 15.39
N THR A 45 3.19 14.29 15.45
CA THR A 45 3.27 12.90 14.97
C THR A 45 2.38 11.93 15.76
N SER A 46 2.29 12.08 17.09
CA SER A 46 1.42 11.29 17.96
C SER A 46 -0.06 11.59 17.74
N SER A 47 -0.41 12.86 17.48
CA SER A 47 -1.78 13.26 17.13
C SER A 47 -2.20 12.82 15.73
N LEU A 48 -1.25 12.62 14.81
CA LEU A 48 -1.51 12.22 13.42
C LEU A 48 -1.83 10.71 13.30
N ILE A 49 -1.40 9.92 14.28
CA ILE A 49 -1.57 8.46 14.36
C ILE A 49 -2.58 8.18 15.49
N ASP A 50 -3.86 8.40 15.18
CA ASP A 50 -4.95 7.98 16.07
C ASP A 50 -5.03 6.45 16.13
N ASN A 51 -5.25 5.87 17.32
CA ASN A 51 -5.48 4.44 17.53
C ASN A 51 -6.51 3.86 16.56
N LYS A 52 -7.59 4.60 16.32
CA LYS A 52 -8.65 4.18 15.38
C LYS A 52 -8.14 4.09 13.94
N LYS A 53 -7.26 5.01 13.54
CA LYS A 53 -6.66 5.02 12.20
C LYS A 53 -5.70 3.84 12.02
N MET A 54 -4.95 3.49 13.06
CA MET A 54 -4.08 2.31 13.10
C MET A 54 -4.85 0.99 13.05
N GLU A 55 -5.95 0.89 13.78
CA GLU A 55 -6.85 -0.25 13.72
C GLU A 55 -7.43 -0.42 12.31
N ASN A 56 -7.94 0.65 11.71
CA ASN A 56 -8.42 0.65 10.33
C ASN A 56 -7.34 0.22 9.32
N MET A 57 -6.10 0.70 9.47
CA MET A 57 -4.99 0.27 8.60
C MET A 57 -4.73 -1.23 8.74
N MET A 58 -4.72 -1.77 9.96
CA MET A 58 -4.48 -3.19 10.20
C MET A 58 -5.62 -4.07 9.67
N GLU A 59 -6.87 -3.64 9.83
CA GLU A 59 -8.03 -4.33 9.25
C GLU A 59 -7.98 -4.31 7.71
N SER A 60 -7.65 -3.16 7.11
CA SER A 60 -7.50 -3.05 5.66
C SER A 60 -6.40 -3.95 5.12
N LEU A 61 -5.27 -4.08 5.84
CA LEU A 61 -4.17 -4.95 5.48
C LEU A 61 -4.58 -6.43 5.54
N LYS A 62 -5.29 -6.84 6.61
CA LYS A 62 -5.85 -8.20 6.71
C LYS A 62 -6.81 -8.51 5.57
N LYS A 63 -7.71 -7.57 5.24
CA LYS A 63 -8.66 -7.73 4.13
C LYS A 63 -7.93 -7.83 2.78
N ALA A 64 -6.88 -7.03 2.58
CA ALA A 64 -6.06 -7.11 1.38
C ALA A 64 -5.32 -8.45 1.26
N GLN A 65 -4.79 -8.98 2.38
CA GLN A 65 -4.18 -10.31 2.43
C GLN A 65 -5.21 -11.42 2.10
N GLN A 66 -6.41 -11.37 2.67
CA GLN A 66 -7.48 -12.33 2.36
C GLN A 66 -7.89 -12.28 0.89
N ASN A 67 -8.04 -11.09 0.32
CA ASN A 67 -8.35 -10.92 -1.09
C ASN A 67 -7.24 -11.47 -2.00
N LEU A 68 -5.97 -11.30 -1.60
CA LEU A 68 -4.83 -11.83 -2.33
C LEU A 68 -4.81 -13.36 -2.32
N GLU A 69 -5.06 -13.99 -1.17
CA GLU A 69 -5.17 -15.45 -1.07
C GLU A 69 -6.33 -15.98 -1.92
N LYS A 70 -7.47 -15.30 -1.92
CA LYS A 70 -8.59 -15.63 -2.80
C LYS A 70 -8.18 -15.54 -4.29
N LEU A 71 -7.50 -14.46 -4.67
CA LEU A 71 -7.03 -14.26 -6.05
C LEU A 71 -6.07 -15.39 -6.47
N LYS A 72 -5.13 -15.79 -5.63
CA LYS A 72 -4.22 -16.92 -5.90
C LYS A 72 -4.96 -18.24 -6.13
N ALA A 73 -6.00 -18.49 -5.34
CA ALA A 73 -6.79 -19.71 -5.47
C ALA A 73 -7.64 -19.74 -6.76
N GLU A 74 -8.09 -18.57 -7.23
CA GLU A 74 -9.00 -18.45 -8.39
C GLU A 74 -8.28 -18.20 -9.72
N LYS A 75 -7.01 -17.76 -9.71
CA LYS A 75 -6.30 -17.35 -10.93
C LYS A 75 -6.15 -18.48 -11.96
N ASP A 76 -5.99 -19.72 -11.51
CA ASP A 76 -5.72 -20.86 -12.40
C ASP A 76 -7.00 -21.51 -12.93
N THR A 77 -8.16 -21.21 -12.30
CA THR A 77 -9.47 -21.77 -12.66
C THR A 77 -9.84 -21.57 -14.14
N PRO A 78 -9.64 -20.39 -14.77
CA PRO A 78 -9.97 -20.21 -16.18
C PRO A 78 -9.13 -21.07 -17.13
N SER A 79 -7.85 -21.28 -16.82
CA SER A 79 -6.95 -22.12 -17.64
C SER A 79 -7.30 -23.61 -17.50
N GLU A 80 -7.60 -24.06 -16.28
CA GLU A 80 -8.09 -25.41 -16.01
C GLU A 80 -9.40 -25.69 -16.74
N LEU A 81 -10.38 -24.77 -16.63
CA LEU A 81 -11.67 -24.88 -17.31
C LEU A 81 -11.51 -24.96 -18.84
N MET A 82 -10.62 -24.15 -19.43
CA MET A 82 -10.33 -24.22 -20.86
C MET A 82 -9.72 -25.57 -21.26
N SER A 83 -8.87 -26.13 -20.42
CA SER A 83 -8.26 -27.46 -20.65
C SER A 83 -9.31 -28.56 -20.61
N GLU A 84 -10.27 -28.50 -19.67
CA GLU A 84 -11.41 -29.41 -19.63
C GLU A 84 -12.29 -29.30 -20.88
N TYR A 85 -12.61 -28.08 -21.32
CA TYR A 85 -13.39 -27.87 -22.55
C TYR A 85 -12.68 -28.43 -23.78
N MET A 86 -11.37 -28.23 -23.92
CA MET A 86 -10.61 -28.81 -25.03
C MET A 86 -10.61 -30.34 -25.02
N ASN A 87 -10.57 -30.97 -23.84
CA ASN A 87 -10.70 -32.43 -23.74
C ASN A 87 -12.07 -32.93 -24.23
N PHE A 88 -13.12 -32.11 -24.11
CA PHE A 88 -14.45 -32.44 -24.61
C PHE A 88 -14.61 -32.24 -26.14
N MET A 89 -13.72 -31.45 -26.77
CA MET A 89 -13.82 -31.14 -28.20
C MET A 89 -13.58 -32.35 -29.11
N GLU A 90 -12.71 -33.28 -28.73
CA GLU A 90 -12.43 -34.46 -29.54
C GLU A 90 -13.65 -35.42 -29.59
N PRO A 91 -14.29 -35.79 -28.46
CA PRO A 91 -15.57 -36.48 -28.47
C PRO A 91 -16.67 -35.75 -29.24
N MET A 92 -16.76 -34.42 -29.09
CA MET A 92 -17.75 -33.61 -29.80
C MET A 92 -17.53 -33.68 -31.31
N THR A 93 -16.28 -33.59 -31.77
CA THR A 93 -15.91 -33.72 -33.19
C THR A 93 -16.30 -35.08 -33.74
N ALA A 94 -16.07 -36.15 -32.99
CA ALA A 94 -16.46 -37.50 -33.40
C ALA A 94 -17.99 -37.67 -33.52
N LEU A 95 -18.76 -37.08 -32.58
CA LEU A 95 -20.22 -37.05 -32.65
C LEU A 95 -20.71 -36.29 -33.89
N PHE A 96 -20.18 -35.10 -34.11
CA PHE A 96 -20.54 -34.27 -35.27
C PHE A 96 -20.22 -34.96 -36.59
N LYS A 97 -19.06 -35.61 -36.71
CA LYS A 97 -18.69 -36.46 -37.87
C LYS A 97 -19.64 -37.64 -38.09
N ARG A 98 -20.23 -38.17 -37.02
CA ARG A 98 -21.22 -39.26 -37.14
C ARG A 98 -22.52 -38.72 -37.70
N PHE A 99 -23.02 -37.60 -37.17
CA PHE A 99 -24.24 -36.96 -37.66
C PHE A 99 -24.09 -36.46 -39.10
N SER A 100 -22.91 -35.95 -39.47
CA SER A 100 -22.66 -35.42 -40.81
C SER A 100 -22.75 -36.47 -41.91
N LYS A 101 -22.56 -37.75 -41.59
CA LYS A 101 -22.74 -38.86 -42.55
C LYS A 101 -24.20 -39.09 -42.94
N ASP A 102 -25.13 -38.66 -42.09
CA ASP A 102 -26.58 -38.80 -42.30
C ASP A 102 -27.20 -37.51 -42.86
N LEU A 103 -26.37 -36.47 -43.11
CA LEU A 103 -26.79 -35.19 -43.67
C LEU A 103 -26.68 -35.18 -45.21
N PRO A 104 -27.47 -34.33 -45.90
CA PRO A 104 -27.38 -34.18 -47.35
C PRO A 104 -25.99 -33.72 -47.80
N ASP A 105 -25.57 -34.09 -49.02
CA ASP A 105 -24.25 -33.71 -49.59
C ASP A 105 -24.03 -32.17 -49.67
N ASP A 106 -25.11 -31.40 -49.66
CA ASP A 106 -25.10 -29.93 -49.66
C ASP A 106 -24.70 -29.34 -48.29
N PHE A 107 -24.57 -30.18 -47.26
CA PHE A 107 -24.27 -29.73 -45.91
C PHE A 107 -22.82 -29.26 -45.78
N PRO A 108 -22.57 -28.12 -45.09
CA PRO A 108 -21.22 -27.58 -44.95
C PRO A 108 -20.21 -28.55 -44.34
N PRO A 109 -18.92 -28.48 -44.72
CA PRO A 109 -17.90 -29.37 -44.17
C PRO A 109 -17.75 -29.18 -42.65
N VAL A 110 -18.16 -30.20 -41.90
CA VAL A 110 -18.11 -30.21 -40.43
C VAL A 110 -16.67 -30.23 -39.91
N ASP A 111 -15.76 -30.85 -40.65
CA ASP A 111 -14.35 -30.98 -40.26
C ASP A 111 -13.66 -29.63 -40.15
N GLY A 112 -13.79 -28.77 -41.18
CA GLY A 112 -13.22 -27.42 -41.15
C GLY A 112 -13.86 -26.53 -40.08
N PHE A 113 -15.15 -26.71 -39.79
CA PHE A 113 -15.83 -25.99 -38.70
C PHE A 113 -15.27 -26.38 -37.33
N MET A 114 -15.13 -27.68 -37.06
CA MET A 114 -14.60 -28.18 -35.78
C MET A 114 -13.12 -27.84 -35.59
N GLU A 115 -12.31 -27.91 -36.66
CA GLU A 115 -10.91 -27.46 -36.63
C GLU A 115 -10.80 -25.97 -36.31
N ASN A 116 -11.67 -25.13 -36.89
CA ASN A 116 -11.68 -23.71 -36.60
C ASN A 116 -12.07 -23.40 -35.15
N ILE A 117 -13.06 -24.12 -34.60
CA ILE A 117 -13.43 -24.00 -33.17
C ILE A 117 -12.25 -24.40 -32.28
N LYS A 118 -11.59 -25.53 -32.59
CA LYS A 118 -10.43 -26.00 -31.84
C LYS A 118 -9.30 -24.96 -31.84
N GLY A 119 -8.96 -24.42 -33.01
CA GLY A 119 -7.95 -23.36 -33.12
C GLY A 119 -8.33 -22.09 -32.36
N PHE A 120 -9.61 -21.71 -32.36
CA PHE A 120 -10.09 -20.59 -31.54
C PHE A 120 -9.95 -20.84 -30.04
N MET A 121 -10.26 -22.05 -29.55
CA MET A 121 -10.07 -22.41 -28.15
C MET A 121 -8.58 -22.44 -27.75
N GLU A 122 -7.71 -22.98 -28.60
CA GLU A 122 -6.26 -22.98 -28.37
C GLU A 122 -5.71 -21.55 -28.24
N ASN A 123 -6.20 -20.62 -29.07
CA ASN A 123 -5.85 -19.21 -28.99
C ASN A 123 -6.32 -18.57 -27.67
N ILE A 124 -7.56 -18.84 -27.25
CA ILE A 124 -8.07 -18.35 -25.96
C ILE A 124 -7.26 -18.92 -24.81
N LYS A 125 -6.96 -20.22 -24.82
CA LYS A 125 -6.20 -20.87 -23.77
C LYS A 125 -4.79 -20.30 -23.66
N THR A 126 -4.13 -20.09 -24.79
CA THR A 126 -2.82 -19.42 -24.84
C THR A 126 -2.87 -18.00 -24.27
N TYR A 127 -3.93 -17.25 -24.58
CA TYR A 127 -4.16 -15.92 -24.02
C TYR A 127 -4.33 -15.97 -22.50
N VAL A 128 -5.17 -16.87 -21.99
CA VAL A 128 -5.40 -17.06 -20.55
C VAL A 128 -4.12 -17.49 -19.83
N ASP A 129 -3.37 -18.44 -20.39
CA ASP A 129 -2.10 -18.89 -19.82
C ASP A 129 -1.09 -17.74 -19.70
N ARG A 130 -1.03 -16.84 -20.71
CA ARG A 130 -0.20 -15.63 -20.65
C ARG A 130 -0.66 -14.66 -19.58
N GLU A 131 -1.96 -14.38 -19.50
CA GLU A 131 -2.52 -13.51 -18.46
C GLU A 131 -2.26 -14.07 -17.06
N ASN A 132 -2.30 -15.39 -16.88
CA ASN A 132 -1.97 -16.04 -15.61
C ASN A 132 -0.51 -15.79 -15.20
N VAL A 133 0.43 -15.88 -16.14
CA VAL A 133 1.84 -15.53 -15.88
C VAL A 133 1.99 -14.06 -15.48
N GLU A 134 1.31 -13.14 -16.17
CA GLU A 134 1.32 -11.72 -15.78
C GLU A 134 0.65 -11.48 -14.41
N MET A 135 -0.38 -12.25 -14.07
CA MET A 135 -1.01 -12.22 -12.76
C MET A 135 -0.06 -12.70 -11.67
N ASP A 136 0.78 -13.71 -11.93
CA ASP A 136 1.78 -14.19 -10.97
C ASP A 136 2.78 -13.08 -10.60
N GLU A 137 3.24 -12.31 -11.58
CA GLU A 137 4.12 -11.15 -11.32
C GLU A 137 3.42 -10.07 -10.49
N LYS A 138 2.15 -9.77 -10.80
CA LYS A 138 1.33 -8.80 -10.05
C LYS A 138 1.07 -9.28 -8.62
N ILE A 139 0.79 -10.57 -8.42
CA ILE A 139 0.61 -11.20 -7.11
C ILE A 139 1.90 -11.09 -6.30
N ALA A 140 3.05 -11.47 -6.86
CA ALA A 140 4.34 -11.39 -6.17
C ALA A 140 4.68 -9.95 -5.75
N LYS A 141 4.38 -8.97 -6.61
CA LYS A 141 4.54 -7.55 -6.27
C LYS A 141 3.61 -7.15 -5.12
N LEU A 142 2.33 -7.53 -5.17
CA LEU A 142 1.36 -7.25 -4.11
C LEU A 142 1.75 -7.87 -2.77
N GLU A 143 2.27 -9.11 -2.76
CA GLU A 143 2.79 -9.76 -1.55
C GLU A 143 3.92 -8.94 -0.91
N LYS A 144 4.87 -8.49 -1.73
CA LYS A 144 5.98 -7.65 -1.29
C LYS A 144 5.47 -6.33 -0.71
N ASP A 145 4.54 -5.67 -1.39
CA ASP A 145 3.97 -4.39 -0.96
C ASP A 145 3.18 -4.54 0.35
N LEU A 146 2.39 -5.61 0.50
CA LEU A 146 1.71 -5.93 1.76
C LEU A 146 2.68 -6.22 2.90
N GLY A 147 3.76 -6.99 2.63
CA GLY A 147 4.80 -7.24 3.62
C GLY A 147 5.52 -5.97 4.08
N ASN A 148 5.73 -5.01 3.17
CA ASN A 148 6.27 -3.70 3.51
C ASN A 148 5.29 -2.86 4.33
N ALA A 149 4.01 -2.84 3.96
CA ALA A 149 2.96 -2.15 4.70
C ALA A 149 2.84 -2.70 6.13
N GLU A 150 2.92 -4.01 6.31
CA GLU A 150 2.89 -4.64 7.63
C GLU A 150 4.07 -4.20 8.51
N LYS A 151 5.28 -4.13 7.95
CA LYS A 151 6.47 -3.62 8.67
C LYS A 151 6.30 -2.17 9.11
N ILE A 152 5.77 -1.32 8.23
CA ILE A 152 5.51 0.10 8.54
C ILE A 152 4.47 0.21 9.67
N ILE A 153 3.35 -0.51 9.58
CA ILE A 153 2.31 -0.51 10.63
C ILE A 153 2.89 -0.99 11.97
N LYS A 154 3.72 -2.04 11.97
CA LYS A 154 4.41 -2.51 13.19
C LYS A 154 5.34 -1.46 13.78
N ALA A 155 6.12 -0.77 12.95
CA ALA A 155 6.99 0.32 13.41
C ALA A 155 6.19 1.47 14.03
N LEU A 156 5.09 1.90 13.38
CA LEU A 156 4.19 2.92 13.90
C LEU A 156 3.58 2.49 15.25
N LYS A 157 3.25 1.20 15.42
CA LYS A 157 2.74 0.66 16.70
C LYS A 157 3.80 0.67 17.79
N GLY A 158 5.04 0.34 17.45
CA GLY A 158 6.17 0.43 18.37
C GLY A 158 6.35 1.87 18.89
N TYR A 159 6.40 2.85 17.98
CA TYR A 159 6.50 4.25 18.37
C TYR A 159 5.36 4.72 19.28
N GLN A 160 4.14 4.27 19.02
CA GLN A 160 2.98 4.63 19.84
C GLN A 160 3.01 3.97 21.23
N ALA A 161 3.58 2.78 21.37
CA ALA A 161 3.69 2.08 22.65
C ALA A 161 4.82 2.62 23.56
N GLU A 162 5.80 3.30 22.98
CA GLU A 162 6.91 3.95 23.70
C GLU A 162 6.60 5.39 24.16
N LEU A 163 5.49 5.97 23.67
CA LEU A 163 4.96 7.30 24.05
C LEU A 163 3.98 7.22 25.22
#